data_AF-A0A3B6AXJ5-F1
#
_entry.id   AF-A0A3B6AXJ5-F1
#
_cell.length_a   1.000
_cell.length_b   1.000
_cell.length_c   1.000
_cell.angle_alpha   90.00
_cell.angle_beta   90.00
_cell.angle_gamma   90.00
#
_symmetry.space_group_name_H-M   'P 1'
#
loop_
_entity.id
_entity.type
_entity.pdbx_description
1 polymer ?
#
loop_
_entity_poly.entity_id
_entity_poly.type
_entity_poly.pdbx_seq_one_letter_code
_entity_poly.pdbx_strand_id
1 'polypeptide(L)'
;MEAAAAASPGSSSLEAVATAFRSRVNELQDLALARNMYPATAVTDLTTVDTSVTAMEAQVQAIRRRLQEELDAIPKAKKLVEKSLKQQQKLQHMLANMPPGMREDIVATPLEQSLYMRGRLTLEKVNISINEVATYADANAHLVACPKKKLSEDTWEKALELRDIAATEAVKGKHFFLEADIKGPGLKLDHTGKAILTVLRHLGRVHETRIGHHRVFILSKQC
;
A
#
# COMPACT_ATOMS: atom_id res chain seq x y z
N MET A 1 73.73 9.61 67.77
CA MET A 1 73.05 8.94 68.90
C MET A 1 71.56 9.17 68.67
N GLU A 2 70.95 8.34 67.83
CA GLU A 2 69.55 8.50 67.42
C GLU A 2 68.90 7.13 67.59
N ALA A 3 67.92 7.08 68.48
CA ALA A 3 67.32 5.86 68.99
C ALA A 3 66.42 5.23 67.91
N ALA A 4 66.83 4.08 67.39
CA ALA A 4 65.97 3.22 66.59
C ALA A 4 64.89 2.62 67.50
N ALA A 5 63.73 3.28 67.56
CA ALA A 5 62.55 2.75 68.21
C ALA A 5 62.09 1.49 67.47
N ALA A 6 62.32 0.33 68.10
CA ALA A 6 61.83 -0.96 67.62
C ALA A 6 60.29 -0.91 67.53
N ALA A 7 59.77 -0.95 66.31
CA ALA A 7 58.35 -1.13 66.07
C ALA A 7 57.93 -2.47 66.70
N SER A 8 57.10 -2.39 67.75
CA SER A 8 56.57 -3.56 68.45
C SER A 8 55.81 -4.46 67.45
N PRO A 9 55.97 -5.80 67.50
CA PRO A 9 55.27 -6.72 66.59
C PRO A 9 53.73 -6.60 66.65
N GLY A 10 53.17 -5.95 67.67
CA GLY A 10 51.74 -5.60 67.71
C GLY A 10 51.33 -4.45 66.78
N SER A 11 52.24 -3.55 66.40
CA SER A 11 51.92 -2.39 65.55
C SER A 11 51.72 -2.79 64.10
N SER A 12 52.50 -3.74 63.57
CA SER A 12 52.38 -4.22 62.19
C SER A 12 51.08 -4.99 61.95
N SER A 13 50.63 -5.79 62.92
CA SER A 13 49.34 -6.49 62.84
C SER A 13 48.17 -5.52 62.87
N LEU A 14 48.23 -4.48 63.71
CA LEU A 14 47.18 -3.46 63.79
C LEU A 14 47.10 -2.64 62.51
N GLU A 15 48.24 -2.33 61.90
CA GLU A 15 48.34 -1.55 60.67
C GLU A 15 47.87 -2.33 59.43
N ALA A 16 48.14 -3.64 59.39
CA ALA A 16 47.55 -4.54 58.40
C ALA A 16 46.01 -4.57 58.49
N VAL A 17 45.46 -4.66 59.71
CA VAL A 17 44.01 -4.61 59.95
C VAL A 17 43.44 -3.26 59.55
N ALA A 18 44.10 -2.15 59.89
CA ALA A 18 43.66 -0.81 59.51
C ALA A 18 43.69 -0.59 57.98
N THR A 19 44.63 -1.22 57.29
CA THR A 19 44.73 -1.18 55.83
C THR A 19 43.64 -2.03 55.17
N ALA A 20 43.42 -3.25 55.66
CA ALA A 20 42.33 -4.11 55.21
C ALA A 20 40.95 -3.46 55.44
N PHE A 21 40.76 -2.81 56.59
CA PHE A 21 39.53 -2.08 56.90
C PHE A 21 39.32 -0.90 55.94
N ARG A 22 40.36 -0.09 55.70
CA ARG A 22 40.29 1.01 54.72
C ARG A 22 39.98 0.52 53.31
N SER A 23 40.58 -0.61 52.90
CA SER A 23 40.27 -1.24 51.61
C SER A 23 38.81 -1.66 51.52
N ARG A 24 38.23 -2.24 52.58
CA ARG A 24 36.80 -2.59 52.60
C ARG A 24 35.87 -1.39 52.65
N VAL A 25 36.26 -0.31 53.33
CA VAL A 25 35.50 0.94 53.28
C VAL A 25 35.46 1.51 51.87
N ASN A 26 36.59 1.50 51.16
CA ASN A 26 36.66 1.98 49.77
C ASN A 26 35.81 1.11 48.84
N GLU A 27 35.90 -0.22 48.93
CA GLU A 27 35.03 -1.12 48.15
C GLU A 27 33.54 -0.89 48.43
N LEU A 28 33.18 -0.69 49.70
CA LEU A 28 31.80 -0.38 50.07
C LEU A 28 31.33 0.97 49.51
N GLN A 29 32.21 1.96 49.45
CA GLN A 29 31.92 3.25 48.83
C GLN A 29 31.71 3.10 47.32
N ASP A 30 32.57 2.35 46.63
CA ASP A 30 32.43 2.09 45.20
C ASP A 30 31.13 1.34 44.88
N LEU A 31 30.79 0.32 45.67
CA LEU A 31 29.52 -0.41 45.54
C LEU A 31 28.30 0.46 45.84
N ALA A 32 28.38 1.33 46.85
CA ALA A 32 27.31 2.25 47.19
C ALA A 32 27.10 3.32 46.09
N LEU A 33 28.19 3.83 45.50
CA LEU A 33 28.14 4.74 44.37
C LEU A 33 27.52 4.05 43.14
N ALA A 34 27.94 2.84 42.80
CA ALA A 34 27.34 2.07 41.70
C ALA A 34 25.84 1.82 41.91
N ARG A 35 25.42 1.47 43.14
CA ARG A 35 24.02 1.30 43.51
C ARG A 35 23.23 2.60 43.41
N ASN A 36 23.82 3.73 43.79
CA ASN A 36 23.16 5.03 43.76
C ASN A 36 23.13 5.64 42.34
N MET A 37 24.10 5.30 41.47
CA MET A 37 24.10 5.68 40.06
C MET A 37 22.99 5.00 39.26
N TYR A 38 22.62 3.77 39.65
CA TYR A 38 21.51 3.03 39.04
C TYR A 38 20.48 2.67 40.13
N PRO A 39 19.55 3.60 40.47
CA PRO A 39 18.42 3.24 41.32
C PRO A 39 17.67 2.05 40.71
N ALA A 40 16.95 1.26 41.52
CA ALA A 40 16.23 0.07 41.03
C ALA A 40 15.29 0.36 39.84
N THR A 41 14.83 1.62 39.70
CA THR A 41 14.04 2.12 38.58
C THR A 41 14.84 2.33 37.29
N ALA A 42 16.15 2.59 37.36
CA ALA A 42 17.01 2.74 36.18
C ALA A 42 17.19 1.41 35.43
N VAL A 43 17.09 0.27 36.13
CA VAL A 43 17.18 -1.06 35.50
C VAL A 43 16.01 -1.28 34.54
N THR A 44 14.79 -0.89 34.92
CA THR A 44 13.62 -1.00 34.02
C THR A 44 13.74 -0.09 32.81
N ASP A 45 14.24 1.14 32.99
CA ASP A 45 14.45 2.07 31.88
C ASP A 45 15.53 1.56 30.91
N LEU A 46 16.63 1.02 31.42
CA LEU A 46 17.69 0.39 30.63
C LEU A 46 17.18 -0.81 29.85
N THR A 47 16.36 -1.69 30.46
CA THR A 47 15.76 -2.82 29.74
C THR A 47 14.76 -2.37 28.67
N THR A 48 14.06 -1.26 28.89
CA THR A 48 13.16 -0.67 27.90
C THR A 48 13.94 -0.11 26.71
N VAL A 49 15.07 0.55 26.97
CA VAL A 49 15.97 1.02 25.91
C VAL A 49 16.59 -0.15 25.14
N ASP A 50 17.07 -1.18 25.85
CA ASP A 50 17.69 -2.37 25.23
C ASP A 50 16.72 -3.11 24.30
N THR A 51 15.47 -3.33 24.76
CA THR A 51 14.42 -3.95 23.94
C THR A 51 14.08 -3.09 22.72
N SER A 52 14.00 -1.77 22.88
CA SER A 52 13.76 -0.84 21.76
C SER A 52 14.91 -0.88 20.75
N VAL A 53 16.16 -0.86 21.20
CA VAL A 53 17.34 -0.90 20.33
C VAL A 53 17.40 -2.23 19.57
N THR A 54 17.19 -3.36 20.26
CA THR A 54 17.14 -4.69 19.64
C THR A 54 16.05 -4.76 18.57
N ALA A 55 14.87 -4.19 18.83
CA ALA A 55 13.79 -4.14 17.85
C ALA A 55 14.17 -3.27 16.63
N MET A 56 14.80 -2.11 16.86
CA MET A 56 15.27 -1.24 15.78
C MET A 56 16.36 -1.91 14.94
N GLU A 57 17.31 -2.61 15.56
CA GLU A 57 18.33 -3.37 14.85
C GLU A 57 17.72 -4.43 13.93
N ALA A 58 16.72 -5.17 14.43
CA ALA A 58 16.00 -6.15 13.62
C ALA A 58 15.28 -5.51 12.43
N GLN A 59 14.68 -4.34 12.61
CA GLN A 59 14.04 -3.59 11.53
C GLN A 59 15.05 -3.11 10.48
N VAL A 60 16.20 -2.58 10.89
CA VAL A 60 17.27 -2.14 9.98
C VAL A 60 17.80 -3.33 9.17
N GLN A 61 17.96 -4.50 9.79
CA GLN A 61 18.36 -5.72 9.07
C GLN A 61 17.30 -6.15 8.03
N ALA A 62 16.01 -6.02 8.35
CA ALA A 62 14.93 -6.30 7.40
C ALA A 62 14.93 -5.33 6.21
N ILE A 63 15.16 -4.03 6.45
CA ILE A 63 15.29 -3.02 5.40
C ILE A 63 16.48 -3.35 4.49
N ARG A 64 17.64 -3.67 5.09
CA ARG A 64 18.85 -4.02 4.34
C ARG A 64 18.62 -5.22 3.41
N ARG A 65 17.91 -6.25 3.89
CA ARG A 65 17.57 -7.42 3.07
C ARG A 65 16.69 -7.04 1.87
N ARG A 66 15.65 -6.24 2.08
CA ARG A 66 14.76 -5.78 1.00
C ARG A 66 15.50 -4.95 -0.04
N LEU A 67 16.35 -4.02 0.40
CA LEU A 67 17.18 -3.23 -0.52
C LEU A 67 18.09 -4.11 -1.37
N GLN A 68 18.67 -5.16 -0.78
CA GLN A 68 19.49 -6.11 -1.54
C GLN A 68 18.66 -6.89 -2.58
N GLU A 69 17.48 -7.38 -2.20
CA GLU A 69 16.55 -8.06 -3.12
C GLU A 69 16.13 -7.14 -4.28
N GLU A 70 15.85 -5.87 -4.00
CA GLU A 70 15.54 -4.86 -5.02
C GLU A 70 16.74 -4.60 -5.94
N LEU A 71 17.95 -4.44 -5.38
CA LEU A 71 19.18 -4.26 -6.16
C LEU A 71 19.44 -5.44 -7.11
N ASP A 72 19.21 -6.66 -6.64
CA ASP A 72 19.38 -7.88 -7.44
C ASP A 72 18.28 -8.05 -8.50
N ALA A 73 17.12 -7.40 -8.32
CA ALA A 73 16.02 -7.39 -9.28
C ALA A 73 16.20 -6.37 -10.42
N ILE A 74 16.84 -5.22 -10.16
CA ILE A 74 17.11 -4.16 -11.15
C ILE A 74 17.74 -4.68 -12.46
N PRO A 75 18.81 -5.51 -12.47
CA PRO A 75 19.41 -5.98 -13.72
C PRO A 75 18.45 -6.89 -14.52
N LYS A 76 17.60 -7.66 -13.83
CA LYS A 76 16.59 -8.50 -14.49
C LYS A 76 15.55 -7.64 -15.20
N ALA A 77 15.08 -6.58 -14.55
CA ALA A 77 14.16 -5.62 -15.13
C ALA A 77 14.77 -4.90 -16.34
N LYS A 78 16.01 -4.42 -16.24
CA LYS A 78 16.74 -3.79 -17.36
C LYS A 78 16.86 -4.71 -18.57
N LYS A 79 17.22 -5.98 -18.34
CA LYS A 79 17.31 -6.99 -19.42
C LYS A 79 15.96 -7.25 -20.09
N LEU A 80 14.86 -7.23 -19.34
CA LEU A 80 13.52 -7.39 -19.89
C LEU A 80 13.13 -6.19 -20.77
N VAL A 81 13.41 -4.97 -20.31
CA VAL A 81 13.18 -3.74 -21.10
C VAL A 81 13.98 -3.77 -22.40
N GLU A 82 15.25 -4.15 -22.35
CA GLU A 82 16.09 -4.26 -23.56
C GLU A 82 15.54 -5.27 -24.57
N LYS A 83 15.11 -6.45 -24.08
CA LYS A 83 14.46 -7.47 -24.93
C LYS A 83 13.16 -6.95 -25.56
N SER A 84 12.33 -6.28 -24.76
CA SER A 84 11.07 -5.68 -25.23
C SER A 84 11.33 -4.62 -26.30
N LEU A 85 12.33 -3.76 -26.11
CA LEU A 85 12.69 -2.72 -27.07
C LEU A 85 13.17 -3.33 -28.39
N LYS A 86 14.02 -4.36 -28.33
CA LYS A 86 14.47 -5.10 -29.52
C LYS A 86 13.29 -5.73 -30.27
N GLN A 87 12.34 -6.33 -29.55
CA GLN A 87 11.14 -6.89 -30.15
C GLN A 87 10.29 -5.81 -30.81
N GLN A 88 10.10 -4.66 -30.15
CA GLN A 88 9.35 -3.53 -30.70
C GLN A 88 10.00 -2.99 -31.97
N GLN A 89 11.31 -2.81 -31.99
CA GLN A 89 12.06 -2.38 -33.19
C GLN A 89 11.87 -3.36 -34.35
N LYS A 90 11.93 -4.67 -34.06
CA LYS A 90 11.68 -5.71 -35.08
C LYS A 90 10.26 -5.62 -35.65
N LEU A 91 9.26 -5.43 -34.79
CA LEU A 91 7.87 -5.27 -35.20
C LEU A 91 7.67 -4.00 -36.05
N GLN A 92 8.29 -2.89 -35.67
CA GLN A 92 8.26 -1.65 -36.45
C GLN A 92 8.92 -1.83 -37.82
N HIS A 93 10.07 -2.50 -37.88
CA HIS A 93 10.72 -2.81 -39.15
C HIS A 93 9.85 -3.72 -40.04
N MET A 94 9.18 -4.72 -39.47
CA MET A 94 8.25 -5.56 -40.23
C MET A 94 7.04 -4.77 -40.73
N LEU A 95 6.50 -3.86 -39.91
CA LEU A 95 5.40 -2.97 -40.31
C LEU A 95 5.83 -1.98 -41.40
N ALA A 96 7.05 -1.46 -41.34
CA ALA A 96 7.60 -0.56 -42.35
C ALA A 96 7.72 -1.25 -43.72
N ASN A 97 8.03 -2.55 -43.75
CA ASN A 97 8.25 -3.33 -44.97
C ASN A 97 7.03 -4.19 -45.39
N MET A 98 5.86 -3.91 -44.84
CA MET A 98 4.65 -4.67 -45.15
C MET A 98 4.05 -4.25 -46.51
N PRO A 99 3.66 -5.22 -47.38
CA PRO A 99 3.04 -4.93 -48.66
C PRO A 99 1.72 -4.14 -48.53
N PRO A 100 1.33 -3.34 -49.55
CA PRO A 100 0.15 -2.48 -49.50
C PRO A 100 -1.22 -3.15 -49.31
N GLY A 101 -1.32 -4.48 -49.26
CA GLY A 101 -2.57 -5.22 -49.03
C GLY A 101 -2.69 -5.92 -47.67
N MET A 102 -1.67 -5.84 -46.79
CA MET A 102 -1.67 -6.49 -45.45
C MET A 102 -1.68 -5.48 -44.28
N ARG A 103 -1.59 -4.18 -44.57
CA ARG A 103 -1.55 -3.13 -43.54
C ARG A 103 -2.91 -2.88 -42.88
N GLU A 104 -4.00 -3.27 -43.52
CA GLU A 104 -5.36 -2.98 -43.05
C GLU A 104 -5.79 -3.89 -41.89
N ASP A 105 -5.22 -5.09 -41.75
CA ASP A 105 -5.62 -6.06 -40.72
C ASP A 105 -4.82 -5.95 -39.40
N ILE A 106 -3.60 -5.39 -39.43
CA ILE A 106 -2.70 -5.33 -38.26
C ILE A 106 -2.84 -4.01 -37.48
N VAL A 107 -3.33 -2.96 -38.16
CA VAL A 107 -3.70 -1.66 -37.57
C VAL A 107 -5.11 -1.74 -36.94
N ALA A 108 -5.70 -2.93 -36.81
CA ALA A 108 -6.89 -3.17 -35.99
C ALA A 108 -6.49 -3.59 -34.57
N THR A 109 -5.66 -2.79 -33.89
CA THR A 109 -5.71 -2.81 -32.43
C THR A 109 -7.12 -2.38 -32.00
N PRO A 110 -7.70 -2.89 -30.88
CA PRO A 110 -9.00 -2.43 -30.38
C PRO A 110 -9.09 -0.90 -30.18
N LEU A 111 -7.95 -0.21 -30.21
CA LEU A 111 -7.83 1.25 -30.12
C LEU A 111 -7.84 1.96 -31.48
N GLU A 112 -7.57 1.28 -32.60
CA GLU A 112 -7.57 1.91 -33.93
C GLU A 112 -8.88 1.74 -34.70
N GLN A 113 -9.72 0.76 -34.34
CA GLN A 113 -11.17 0.83 -34.67
C GLN A 113 -11.83 2.08 -34.03
N SER A 114 -11.15 2.72 -33.08
CA SER A 114 -11.54 3.99 -32.45
C SER A 114 -10.84 5.23 -33.04
N LEU A 115 -10.20 5.17 -34.22
CA LEU A 115 -9.64 6.37 -34.86
C LEU A 115 -10.72 7.44 -35.12
N TYR A 116 -11.97 7.02 -35.36
CA TYR A 116 -13.11 7.92 -35.48
C TYR A 116 -13.58 8.55 -34.14
N MET A 117 -13.09 8.05 -33.00
CA MET A 117 -13.41 8.54 -31.65
C MET A 117 -12.29 9.41 -31.04
N ARG A 118 -11.07 9.32 -31.59
CA ARG A 118 -9.85 9.97 -31.09
C ARG A 118 -9.83 11.50 -31.21
N GLY A 119 -10.74 12.10 -31.99
CA GLY A 119 -10.82 13.56 -32.11
C GLY A 119 -11.46 14.26 -30.91
N ARG A 120 -12.22 13.55 -30.08
CA ARG A 120 -12.98 14.13 -28.96
C ARG A 120 -12.86 13.37 -27.64
N LEU A 121 -12.46 12.10 -27.70
CA LEU A 121 -12.32 11.21 -26.55
C LEU A 121 -10.85 10.99 -26.21
N THR A 122 -10.34 11.70 -25.20
CA THR A 122 -8.96 11.54 -24.71
C THR A 122 -8.85 10.39 -23.72
N LEU A 123 -7.67 9.77 -23.65
CA LEU A 123 -7.36 8.73 -22.65
C LEU A 123 -7.62 9.23 -21.22
N GLU A 124 -7.31 10.48 -20.95
CA GLU A 124 -7.57 11.15 -19.68
C GLU A 124 -9.06 11.15 -19.30
N LYS A 125 -9.96 11.51 -20.22
CA LYS A 125 -11.42 11.49 -19.98
C LYS A 125 -11.92 10.08 -19.69
N VAL A 126 -11.38 9.07 -20.37
CA VAL A 126 -11.72 7.66 -20.11
C VAL A 126 -11.26 7.25 -18.72
N ASN A 127 -10.03 7.58 -18.33
CA ASN A 127 -9.50 7.25 -17.00
C ASN A 127 -10.27 7.93 -15.87
N ILE A 128 -10.61 9.21 -16.02
CA ILE A 128 -11.46 9.93 -15.06
C ILE A 128 -12.81 9.23 -14.94
N SER A 129 -13.43 8.88 -16.07
CA SER A 129 -14.72 8.19 -16.07
C SER A 129 -14.67 6.81 -15.42
N ILE A 130 -13.56 6.07 -15.57
CA ILE A 130 -13.38 4.77 -14.90
C ILE A 130 -13.37 4.94 -13.38
N ASN A 131 -12.67 5.95 -12.86
CA ASN A 131 -12.63 6.23 -11.43
C ASN A 131 -14.01 6.65 -10.89
N GLU A 132 -14.75 7.46 -11.64
CA GLU A 132 -16.13 7.84 -11.26
C GLU A 132 -17.07 6.63 -11.27
N VAL A 133 -16.98 5.77 -12.29
CA VAL A 133 -17.74 4.51 -12.37
C VAL A 133 -17.47 3.59 -11.18
N ALA A 134 -16.19 3.46 -10.78
CA ALA A 134 -15.83 2.68 -9.59
C ALA A 134 -16.46 3.30 -8.32
N THR A 135 -16.37 4.62 -8.18
CA THR A 135 -16.94 5.35 -7.03
C THR A 135 -18.45 5.16 -6.92
N TYR A 136 -19.20 5.21 -8.03
CA TYR A 136 -20.64 4.97 -8.01
C TYR A 136 -20.99 3.53 -7.61
N ALA A 137 -20.23 2.57 -8.13
CA ALA A 137 -20.47 1.16 -7.84
C ALA A 137 -20.14 0.82 -6.37
N ASP A 138 -19.09 1.41 -5.80
CA ASP A 138 -18.73 1.26 -4.39
C ASP A 138 -19.75 1.94 -3.46
N ALA A 139 -20.22 3.14 -3.82
CA ALA A 139 -21.26 3.83 -3.07
C ALA A 139 -22.55 2.99 -2.99
N ASN A 140 -22.97 2.41 -4.12
CA ASN A 140 -24.16 1.56 -4.16
C ASN A 140 -23.94 0.23 -3.42
N ALA A 141 -22.78 -0.39 -3.55
CA ALA A 141 -22.44 -1.61 -2.79
C ALA A 141 -22.49 -1.35 -1.27
N HIS A 142 -21.98 -0.19 -0.84
CA HIS A 142 -22.04 0.24 0.55
C HIS A 142 -23.50 0.44 1.03
N LEU A 143 -24.35 1.06 0.21
CA LEU A 143 -25.78 1.24 0.53
C LEU A 143 -26.53 -0.09 0.64
N VAL A 144 -26.25 -1.05 -0.26
CA VAL A 144 -26.85 -2.39 -0.23
C VAL A 144 -26.45 -3.17 1.03
N ALA A 145 -25.22 -2.98 1.51
CA ALA A 145 -24.67 -3.64 2.69
C ALA A 145 -25.01 -2.93 4.03
N CYS A 146 -25.31 -1.63 4.01
CA CYS A 146 -25.51 -0.84 5.21
C CYS A 146 -26.81 -1.17 5.97
N PRO A 147 -26.77 -1.27 7.32
CA PRO A 147 -27.97 -1.41 8.13
C PRO A 147 -28.72 -0.08 8.32
N LYS A 148 -30.06 -0.14 8.40
CA LYS A 148 -30.99 1.02 8.53
C LYS A 148 -30.58 2.06 9.58
N LYS A 149 -29.98 1.63 10.70
CA LYS A 149 -29.59 2.48 11.83
C LYS A 149 -28.54 3.55 11.49
N LYS A 150 -27.89 3.48 10.32
CA LYS A 150 -26.78 4.36 9.91
C LYS A 150 -27.12 5.29 8.74
N LEU A 151 -28.35 5.27 8.22
CA LEU A 151 -28.74 5.99 7.01
C LEU A 151 -29.86 7.00 7.29
N SER A 152 -29.83 8.14 6.58
CA SER A 152 -30.96 9.10 6.57
C SER A 152 -32.16 8.53 5.83
N GLU A 153 -33.36 9.10 6.00
CA GLU A 153 -34.58 8.61 5.32
C GLU A 153 -34.45 8.60 3.79
N ASP A 154 -33.98 9.68 3.17
CA ASP A 154 -33.79 9.75 1.71
C ASP A 154 -32.79 8.70 1.18
N THR A 155 -31.74 8.43 1.97
CA THR A 155 -30.70 7.45 1.61
C THR A 155 -31.21 6.02 1.82
N TRP A 156 -32.13 5.83 2.77
CA TRP A 156 -32.72 4.55 3.08
C TRP A 156 -33.73 4.10 2.01
N GLU A 157 -34.56 5.01 1.49
CA GLU A 157 -35.46 4.71 0.36
C GLU A 157 -34.65 4.26 -0.86
N LYS A 158 -33.60 5.02 -1.21
CA LYS A 158 -32.68 4.64 -2.29
C LYS A 158 -31.99 3.29 -2.03
N ALA A 159 -31.60 3.00 -0.79
CA ALA A 159 -30.98 1.72 -0.43
C ALA A 159 -31.94 0.53 -0.56
N LEU A 160 -33.24 0.72 -0.28
CA LEU A 160 -34.26 -0.31 -0.50
C LEU A 160 -34.43 -0.61 -1.99
N GLU A 161 -34.54 0.41 -2.83
CA GLU A 161 -34.62 0.23 -4.29
C GLU A 161 -33.39 -0.50 -4.84
N LEU A 162 -32.18 -0.12 -4.39
CA LEU A 162 -30.94 -0.78 -4.79
C LEU A 162 -30.88 -2.24 -4.32
N ARG A 163 -31.46 -2.57 -3.16
CA ARG A 163 -31.52 -3.94 -2.63
C ARG A 163 -32.47 -4.82 -3.44
N ASP A 164 -33.61 -4.30 -3.86
CA ASP A 164 -34.54 -5.02 -4.74
C ASP A 164 -33.89 -5.32 -6.10
N ILE A 165 -33.17 -4.34 -6.65
CA ILE A 165 -32.37 -4.53 -7.86
C ILE A 165 -31.28 -5.58 -7.62
N ALA A 166 -30.50 -5.46 -6.54
CA ALA A 166 -29.42 -6.38 -6.19
C ALA A 166 -29.89 -7.83 -5.91
N ALA A 167 -31.15 -8.02 -5.54
CA ALA A 167 -31.76 -9.35 -5.36
C ALA A 167 -31.99 -10.10 -6.69
N THR A 168 -31.93 -9.39 -7.82
CA THR A 168 -32.06 -9.98 -9.16
C THR A 168 -30.81 -10.78 -9.53
N GLU A 169 -30.99 -12.01 -10.02
CA GLU A 169 -29.89 -12.95 -10.33
C GLU A 169 -28.83 -12.40 -11.29
N ALA A 170 -29.17 -11.43 -12.15
CA ALA A 170 -28.23 -10.79 -13.07
C ALA A 170 -27.12 -9.99 -12.36
N VAL A 171 -27.44 -9.36 -11.22
CA VAL A 171 -26.60 -8.37 -10.52
C VAL A 171 -26.19 -8.82 -9.11
N LYS A 172 -26.75 -9.92 -8.62
CA LYS A 172 -26.46 -10.50 -7.31
C LYS A 172 -24.96 -10.71 -7.09
N GLY A 173 -24.43 -10.09 -6.03
CA GLY A 173 -23.02 -10.20 -5.65
C GLY A 173 -22.03 -9.47 -6.56
N LYS A 174 -22.52 -8.60 -7.47
CA LYS A 174 -21.68 -7.79 -8.36
C LYS A 174 -21.75 -6.31 -7.97
N HIS A 175 -20.72 -5.56 -8.33
CA HIS A 175 -20.71 -4.10 -8.21
C HIS A 175 -21.48 -3.51 -9.39
N PHE A 176 -22.41 -2.61 -9.13
CA PHE A 176 -23.25 -2.01 -10.16
C PHE A 176 -23.60 -0.57 -9.82
N PHE A 177 -23.92 0.21 -10.85
CA PHE A 177 -24.45 1.55 -10.73
C PHE A 177 -25.61 1.76 -11.69
N LEU A 178 -26.51 2.68 -11.36
CA LEU A 178 -27.67 3.01 -12.18
C LEU A 178 -27.37 4.18 -13.10
N GLU A 179 -28.13 4.31 -14.18
CA GLU A 179 -28.10 5.50 -15.03
C GLU A 179 -28.37 6.79 -14.23
N ALA A 180 -29.23 6.72 -13.20
CA ALA A 180 -29.54 7.83 -12.30
C ALA A 180 -28.36 8.25 -11.39
N ASP A 181 -27.34 7.40 -11.21
CA ASP A 181 -26.16 7.72 -10.40
C ASP A 181 -25.13 8.55 -11.16
N ILE A 182 -25.25 8.60 -12.50
CA ILE A 182 -24.31 9.32 -13.38
C ILE A 182 -24.57 10.82 -13.26
N LYS A 183 -23.88 11.46 -12.30
CA LYS A 183 -23.98 12.90 -12.01
C LYS A 183 -22.62 13.63 -12.04
N GLY A 184 -21.55 12.93 -12.42
CA GLY A 184 -20.18 13.40 -12.32
C GLY A 184 -19.77 14.39 -13.41
N PRO A 185 -18.73 15.19 -13.17
CA PRO A 185 -18.13 16.03 -14.20
C PRO A 185 -17.43 15.21 -15.29
N GLY A 186 -16.89 14.03 -14.97
CA GLY A 186 -16.14 13.16 -15.88
C GLY A 186 -17.02 12.26 -16.77
N LEU A 187 -18.10 11.72 -16.20
CA LEU A 187 -19.04 10.85 -16.89
C LEU A 187 -20.45 11.47 -16.88
N LYS A 188 -20.93 11.82 -18.08
CA LYS A 188 -22.28 12.34 -18.33
C LYS A 188 -22.96 11.56 -19.44
N LEU A 189 -24.28 11.57 -19.52
CA LEU A 189 -25.04 10.91 -20.59
C LEU A 189 -25.12 11.76 -21.88
N ASP A 190 -24.09 12.57 -22.13
CA ASP A 190 -23.90 13.32 -23.35
C ASP A 190 -23.30 12.43 -24.45
N HIS A 191 -23.06 12.99 -25.63
CA HIS A 191 -22.44 12.24 -26.74
C HIS A 191 -21.08 11.64 -26.33
N THR A 192 -20.30 12.37 -25.53
CA THR A 192 -18.97 11.95 -25.07
C THR A 192 -19.05 10.79 -24.07
N GLY A 193 -19.89 10.86 -23.05
CA GLY A 193 -19.99 9.77 -22.08
C GLY A 193 -20.70 8.53 -22.63
N LYS A 194 -21.63 8.68 -23.59
CA LYS A 194 -22.14 7.54 -24.38
C LYS A 194 -21.03 6.84 -25.16
N ALA A 195 -20.11 7.61 -25.75
CA ALA A 195 -18.92 7.08 -26.42
C ALA A 195 -18.00 6.36 -25.42
N ILE A 196 -17.77 6.92 -24.23
CA ILE A 196 -17.01 6.28 -23.14
C ILE A 196 -17.62 4.94 -22.73
N LEU A 197 -18.92 4.91 -22.43
CA LEU A 197 -19.61 3.67 -22.04
C LEU A 197 -19.55 2.62 -23.15
N THR A 198 -19.61 3.04 -24.41
CA THR A 198 -19.45 2.14 -25.57
C THR A 198 -18.06 1.53 -25.60
N VAL A 199 -17.01 2.32 -25.37
CA VAL A 199 -15.63 1.83 -25.27
C VAL A 199 -15.47 0.87 -24.08
N LEU A 200 -15.97 1.23 -22.90
CA LEU A 200 -15.88 0.38 -21.72
C LEU A 200 -16.61 -0.96 -21.90
N ARG A 201 -17.72 -0.96 -22.66
CA ARG A 201 -18.43 -2.18 -23.06
C ARG A 201 -17.61 -3.03 -24.03
N HIS A 202 -16.99 -2.42 -25.05
CA HIS A 202 -16.12 -3.14 -26.00
C HIS A 202 -14.90 -3.76 -25.32
N LEU A 203 -14.36 -3.09 -24.30
CA LEU A 203 -13.27 -3.62 -23.48
C LEU A 203 -13.73 -4.69 -22.46
N GLY A 204 -15.02 -5.03 -22.42
CA GLY A 204 -15.59 -6.01 -21.50
C GLY A 204 -15.59 -5.59 -20.03
N ARG A 205 -15.35 -4.30 -19.73
CA ARG A 205 -15.26 -3.79 -18.36
C ARG A 205 -16.63 -3.53 -17.73
N VAL A 206 -17.62 -3.17 -18.55
CA VAL A 206 -18.98 -2.86 -18.12
C VAL A 206 -19.98 -3.64 -18.97
N HIS A 207 -20.96 -4.25 -18.31
CA HIS A 207 -22.15 -4.83 -18.93
C HIS A 207 -23.38 -4.00 -18.61
N GLU A 208 -24.32 -3.92 -19.56
CA GLU A 208 -25.58 -3.21 -19.36
C GLU A 208 -26.73 -4.21 -19.30
N THR A 209 -27.65 -4.02 -18.35
CA THR A 209 -28.87 -4.81 -18.22
C THR A 209 -30.01 -3.90 -17.76
N ARG A 210 -31.24 -4.19 -18.21
CA ARG A 210 -32.44 -3.52 -17.73
C ARG A 210 -33.13 -4.37 -16.67
N ILE A 211 -33.41 -3.77 -15.52
CA ILE A 211 -34.14 -4.40 -14.41
C ILE A 211 -35.32 -3.47 -14.09
N GLY A 212 -36.53 -3.88 -14.47
CA GLY A 212 -37.71 -3.01 -14.41
C GLY A 212 -37.53 -1.75 -15.25
N HIS A 213 -37.71 -0.59 -14.63
CA HIS A 213 -37.49 0.72 -15.25
C HIS A 213 -36.05 1.23 -15.12
N HIS A 214 -35.19 0.48 -14.41
CA HIS A 214 -33.81 0.88 -14.15
C HIS A 214 -32.86 0.30 -15.19
N ARG A 215 -32.02 1.18 -15.74
CA ARG A 215 -30.88 0.80 -16.56
C ARG A 215 -29.67 0.64 -15.65
N VAL A 216 -29.17 -0.60 -15.58
CA VAL A 216 -28.14 -1.02 -14.64
C VAL A 216 -26.84 -1.34 -15.37
N PHE A 217 -25.74 -0.76 -14.92
CA PHE A 217 -24.39 -1.01 -15.41
C PHE A 217 -23.64 -1.87 -14.39
N ILE A 218 -23.20 -3.04 -14.83
CA ILE A 218 -22.54 -4.07 -14.02
C ILE A 218 -21.05 -4.05 -14.31
N LEU A 219 -20.23 -3.97 -13.26
CA LEU A 219 -18.78 -4.06 -13.41
C LEU A 219 -18.35 -5.53 -13.48
N SER A 220 -17.53 -5.84 -14.48
CA SER A 220 -16.87 -7.13 -14.59
C SER A 220 -15.76 -7.21 -13.52
N LYS A 221 -15.77 -8.23 -12.66
CA LYS A 221 -14.65 -8.47 -11.74
C LYS A 221 -13.38 -8.73 -12.57
N GLN A 222 -12.39 -7.86 -12.43
CA GLN A 222 -11.03 -8.13 -12.88
C GLN A 222 -10.54 -9.29 -11.98
N CYS A 223 -10.30 -10.46 -12.58
CA CYS A 223 -9.61 -11.56 -11.90
C CYS A 223 -8.18 -11.14 -11.58
#